data_AF-A0A7C4VFG4-F1
#
_entry.id   AF-A0A7C4VFG4-F1
#
_cell.length_a   1.000
_cell.length_b   1.000
_cell.length_c   1.000
_cell.angle_alpha   90.00
_cell.angle_beta   90.00
_cell.angle_gamma   90.00
#
_symmetry.space_group_name_H-M   'P 1'
#
loop_
_entity.id
_entity.type
_entity.pdbx_description
1 polymer ?
#
loop_
_entity_poly.entity_id
_entity_poly.type
_entity_poly.pdbx_seq_one_letter_code
_entity_poly.pdbx_strand_id
1 'polypeptide(L)' 'MSETTTIRVSKSTLKMLERLRQKLRAQTLDETIRLFITWQRRQKLDEAFGVDKGKIKPFSEEDRGEDRN' A
#
# COMPACT_ATOMS: atom_id res chain seq x y z
N MET A 1 1.36 22.46 -10.55
CA MET A 1 0.75 22.63 -9.21
C MET A 1 -0.13 21.42 -8.97
N SER A 2 0.02 20.72 -7.84
CA SER A 2 -0.88 19.61 -7.51
C SER A 2 -2.29 20.18 -7.30
N GLU A 3 -3.26 19.72 -8.07
CA GLU A 3 -4.66 20.05 -7.85
C GLU A 3 -5.05 19.71 -6.41
N THR A 4 -5.77 20.63 -5.76
CA THR A 4 -6.25 20.43 -4.39
C THR A 4 -7.73 20.07 -4.42
N THR A 5 -8.15 19.18 -3.53
CA THR A 5 -9.55 18.75 -3.40
C THR A 5 -9.90 18.71 -1.92
N THR A 6 -11.14 19.12 -1.60
CA THR A 6 -11.65 19.10 -0.23
C THR A 6 -12.46 17.82 0.00
N ILE A 7 -12.07 17.05 1.01
CA ILE A 7 -12.80 15.86 1.44
C ILE A 7 -13.43 16.15 2.81
N ARG A 8 -14.74 15.95 2.92
CA ARG A 8 -15.46 16.10 4.18
C ARG A 8 -15.40 14.79 4.95
N VAL A 9 -14.96 14.84 6.20
CA VAL A 9 -14.87 13.68 7.10
C VAL A 9 -15.49 14.01 8.45
N SER A 10 -15.79 12.98 9.25
CA SER A 10 -16.24 13.19 10.63
C SER A 10 -15.11 13.72 11.50
N LYS A 11 -15.47 14.37 12.62
CA LYS A 11 -14.49 14.83 13.63
C LYS A 11 -13.70 13.67 14.25
N SER A 12 -14.30 12.49 14.37
CA SER A 12 -13.63 11.30 14.90
C SER A 12 -12.54 10.82 13.93
N THR A 13 -12.83 10.77 12.63
CA THR A 13 -11.84 10.41 11.60
C THR A 13 -10.68 11.40 11.57
N LEU A 14 -10.93 12.70 11.68
CA LEU A 14 -9.85 13.70 11.75
C LEU A 14 -8.92 13.44 12.94
N LYS A 15 -9.46 13.19 14.14
CA LYS A 15 -8.66 12.84 15.33
C LYS A 15 -7.83 11.57 15.13
N MET A 16 -8.38 10.57 14.42
CA MET A 16 -7.64 9.36 14.08
C MET A 16 -6.48 9.66 13.12
N LEU A 17 -6.71 10.48 12.10
CA LEU A 17 -5.69 10.88 11.14
C LEU A 17 -4.56 11.68 11.81
N GLU A 18 -4.87 12.56 12.75
CA GLU A 18 -3.85 13.31 13.51
C GLU A 18 -2.96 12.38 14.35
N ARG A 19 -3.56 11.41 15.04
CA ARG A 19 -2.81 10.38 15.78
C ARG A 19 -1.95 9.53 14.85
N LEU A 20 -2.49 9.17 13.69
CA LEU A 20 -1.76 8.39 12.69
C LEU A 20 -0.59 9.19 12.11
N ARG A 21 -0.77 10.48 11.84
CA ARG A 21 0.28 11.40 11.39
C ARG A 21 1.46 11.41 12.36
N GLN A 22 1.18 11.50 13.67
CA GLN A 22 2.22 11.45 14.70
C GLN A 22 2.97 10.11 14.71
N LYS A 23 2.25 8.99 14.60
CA LYS A 23 2.86 7.65 14.55
C LYS A 23 3.75 7.46 13.32
N LEU A 24 3.31 7.95 12.17
CA LEU A 24 4.05 7.85 10.90
C LEU A 24 5.10 8.95 10.74
N ARG A 25 5.16 9.92 11.67
CA ARG A 25 6.00 11.13 11.58
C ARG A 25 5.82 11.90 10.27
N ALA A 26 4.61 11.86 9.70
CA ALA A 26 4.28 12.57 8.47
C ALA A 26 4.12 14.07 8.74
N GLN A 27 4.46 14.89 7.77
CA GLN A 27 4.38 16.35 7.85
C GLN A 27 2.95 16.85 7.69
N THR A 28 2.15 16.20 6.81
CA THR A 28 0.78 16.63 6.49
C THR A 28 -0.23 15.49 6.59
N LEU A 29 -1.52 15.84 6.66
CA LEU A 29 -2.60 14.85 6.61
C LEU A 29 -2.71 14.20 5.23
N ASP A 30 -2.44 14.93 4.14
CA ASP A 30 -2.41 14.35 2.79
C ASP A 30 -1.32 13.27 2.66
N GLU A 31 -0.11 13.58 3.14
CA GLU A 31 1.00 12.62 3.20
C GLU A 31 0.62 11.41 4.07
N THR A 32 -0.01 11.64 5.22
CA THR A 32 -0.50 10.56 6.10
C THR A 32 -1.47 9.63 5.37
N ILE A 33 -2.42 10.20 4.62
CA ILE A 33 -3.39 9.44 3.83
C ILE A 33 -2.68 8.62 2.75
N ARG A 34 -1.74 9.21 2.00
CA ARG A 34 -0.98 8.51 0.94
C ARG A 34 -0.13 7.36 1.50
N LEU A 35 0.57 7.60 2.61
CA LEU A 35 1.38 6.58 3.29
C LEU A 35 0.49 5.43 3.78
N PHE A 36 -0.65 5.76 4.40
CA PHE A 36 -1.58 4.75 4.87
C PHE A 36 -2.16 3.89 3.73
N ILE A 37 -2.57 4.50 2.62
CA ILE A 37 -3.09 3.78 1.45
C ILE A 37 -2.01 2.85 0.88
N THR A 38 -0.78 3.34 0.75
CA THR A 38 0.36 2.55 0.25
C THR A 38 0.65 1.36 1.17
N TRP A 39 0.67 1.61 2.48
CA TRP A 39 0.88 0.58 3.48
C TRP A 39 -0.22 -0.49 3.44
N GLN A 40 -1.50 -0.09 3.36
CA GLN A 40 -2.62 -1.01 3.28
C GLN A 40 -2.58 -1.89 2.02
N ARG A 41 -2.20 -1.31 0.87
CA ARG A 41 -2.01 -2.07 -0.38
C ARG A 41 -0.92 -3.12 -0.22
N ARG A 42 0.19 -2.76 0.42
CA ARG A 42 1.30 -3.69 0.66
C ARG A 42 0.91 -4.81 1.63
N GLN A 43 0.19 -4.50 2.70
CA GLN A 43 -0.30 -5.52 3.64
C GLN A 43 -1.23 -6.53 2.94
N LYS A 44 -2.12 -6.08 2.06
CA LYS A 44 -2.98 -7.00 1.28
C LYS A 44 -2.21 -7.90 0.32
N LEU A 45 -1.18 -7.36 -0.35
CA LEU A 45 -0.31 -8.18 -1.19
C LEU A 45 0.45 -9.21 -0.34
N ASP A 46 0.98 -8.77 0.79
CA ASP A 46 1.69 -9.62 1.74
C ASP A 46 0.79 -10.75 2.28
N GLU A 47 -0.48 -10.48 2.57
CA GLU A 47 -1.48 -11.51 2.92
C GLU A 47 -1.77 -12.45 1.76
N ALA A 48 -1.94 -11.93 0.54
CA ALA A 48 -2.24 -12.74 -0.64
C ALA A 48 -1.10 -13.71 -1.00
N PHE A 49 0.16 -13.31 -0.79
CA PHE A 49 1.32 -14.18 -1.03
C PHE A 49 1.58 -15.17 0.11
N GLY A 50 1.01 -14.97 1.30
CA GLY A 50 1.02 -15.96 2.40
C GLY A 50 2.39 -16.59 2.67
N VAL A 51 2.45 -17.93 2.62
CA VAL A 51 3.66 -18.77 2.85
C VAL A 51 4.72 -18.63 1.74
N ASP A 52 4.31 -18.12 0.58
CA ASP A 52 5.17 -17.96 -0.60
C ASP A 52 5.82 -16.57 -0.65
N LYS A 53 5.50 -15.68 0.30
CA LYS A 53 6.12 -14.36 0.43
C LYS A 53 7.65 -14.51 0.53
N GLY A 54 8.36 -14.00 -0.49
CA GLY A 54 9.83 -14.07 -0.59
C GLY A 54 10.39 -15.36 -1.20
N LYS A 55 9.53 -16.32 -1.60
CA LYS A 55 9.92 -17.56 -2.28
C LYS A 55 9.59 -17.57 -3.77
N ILE A 56 8.73 -16.67 -4.21
CA ILE A 56 8.31 -16.55 -5.61
C ILE A 56 9.43 -15.87 -6.41
N LYS A 57 9.87 -16.54 -7.48
CA LYS A 57 10.84 -16.03 -8.44
C LYS A 57 10.10 -15.50 -9.68
N PRO A 58 10.67 -14.54 -10.42
CA PRO A 58 10.11 -14.16 -11.72
C PRO A 58 9.97 -15.39 -12.61
N PHE A 59 8.87 -15.46 -13.36
CA PHE A 59 8.65 -16.51 -14.36
C PHE A 59 9.76 -16.46 -15.41
N SER A 60 10.41 -17.59 -15.65
CA SER A 60 11.48 -17.77 -16.62
C SER A 60 11.00 -18.56 -17.85
N GLU A 61 11.77 -18.52 -18.93
CA GLU A 61 11.48 -19.32 -20.13
C GLU A 61 11.46 -20.83 -19.82
N GLU A 62 12.23 -21.26 -18.83
CA GLU A 62 12.32 -22.66 -18.36
C GLU A 62 11.02 -23.13 -17.67
N ASP A 63 10.22 -22.21 -17.14
CA ASP A 63 8.93 -22.49 -16.52
C ASP A 63 7.82 -22.70 -17.57
N ARG A 64 8.09 -22.43 -18.86
CA ARG A 64 7.17 -22.75 -19.96
C ARG A 64 7.22 -24.25 -20.20
N GLY A 65 6.24 -24.98 -19.66
CA GLY A 65 6.05 -26.42 -19.87
C GLY A 65 5.72 -26.86 -21.31
N GLU A 66 6.02 -26.03 -22.31
CA GLU A 66 5.90 -26.37 -23.73
C GLU A 66 7.30 -26.64 -24.29
N ASP A 67 7.56 -27.89 -24.68
CA ASP A 67 8.71 -28.25 -25.49
C ASP A 67 8.41 -27.81 -26.94
N ARG A 68 9.09 -26.77 -27.42
CA ARG A 68 8.92 -26.20 -28.77
C ARG A 68 9.98 -26.71 -29.74
N ASN A 69 10.15 -28.03 -29.82
CA ASN A 69 10.95 -28.71 -30.86
C ASN A 69 10.06 -29.43 -31.86
#